data_AF-X6G7U4-F1
#
_entry.id   AF-X6G7U4-F1
#
_cell.length_a   1.000
_cell.length_b   1.000
_cell.length_c   1.000
_cell.angle_alpha   90.00
_cell.angle_beta   90.00
_cell.angle_gamma   90.00
#
_symmetry.space_group_name_H-M   'P 1'
#
loop_
_entity.id
_entity.type
_entity.pdbx_description
1 polymer ?
#
loop_
_entity_poly.entity_id
_entity_poly.type
_entity_poly.pdbx_seq_one_letter_code
_entity_poly.pdbx_strand_id
1 'polypeptide(L)'
;MTSRKTLFAAFAVFSLLVSPALAAAGGNGHGNGHGNGNGNGNGNSGGNGNAGGNGGGSKSKNFAGVQAFVTQSAIAKNAQSALDAANQAVTDAKAALDALNAKAADPNTLPEDVPTQADLDAAQAALDDATQDAAAAQTAATAAAANVPSIDAALAQMANKPVDPEVTDWANGVLADKIDQVAAKLAPATP
;
A
#
# COMPACT_ATOMS: atom_id res chain seq x y z
N MET A 1 10.08 -30.04 0.96
CA MET A 1 10.90 -28.83 0.84
C MET A 1 10.32 -28.01 -0.29
N THR A 2 9.46 -27.03 0.02
CA THR A 2 8.85 -26.14 -0.98
C THR A 2 9.54 -24.79 -0.85
N SER A 3 10.16 -24.38 -1.94
CA SER A 3 11.16 -23.31 -2.03
C SER A 3 10.62 -21.94 -1.62
N ARG A 4 11.15 -21.36 -0.53
CA ARG A 4 10.89 -19.98 -0.05
C ARG A 4 11.65 -18.91 -0.85
N LYS A 5 12.04 -19.21 -2.09
CA LYS A 5 12.92 -18.37 -2.92
C LYS A 5 12.18 -17.34 -3.77
N THR A 6 10.85 -17.28 -3.70
CA THR A 6 10.03 -16.45 -4.60
C THR A 6 9.53 -15.14 -3.98
N LEU A 7 9.94 -14.80 -2.75
CA LEU A 7 9.35 -13.65 -2.04
C LEU A 7 10.05 -12.29 -2.26
N PHE A 8 11.13 -12.23 -3.07
CA PHE A 8 11.86 -10.97 -3.33
C PHE A 8 12.05 -10.62 -4.81
N ALA A 9 11.34 -11.27 -5.73
CA ALA A 9 11.43 -10.94 -7.15
C ALA A 9 10.05 -10.97 -7.82
N ALA A 10 9.29 -9.88 -7.69
CA ALA A 10 8.17 -9.57 -8.56
C ALA A 10 8.12 -8.05 -8.82
N PHE A 11 9.23 -7.50 -9.31
CA PHE A 11 9.22 -6.26 -10.09
C PHE A 11 9.07 -6.65 -11.56
N ALA A 12 7.84 -6.92 -11.99
CA ALA A 12 7.51 -7.04 -13.40
C ALA A 12 6.00 -6.85 -13.63
N VAL A 13 5.68 -5.67 -14.16
CA VAL A 13 4.66 -5.44 -15.19
C VAL A 13 3.21 -5.75 -14.81
N PHE A 14 2.47 -4.69 -14.48
CA PHE A 14 1.18 -4.48 -15.12
C PHE A 14 0.98 -2.99 -15.43
N SER A 15 1.72 -2.49 -16.42
CA SER A 15 1.49 -1.18 -17.03
C SER A 15 0.52 -1.29 -18.21
N LEU A 16 -0.64 -1.92 -18.00
CA LEU A 16 -1.64 -2.03 -19.06
C LEU A 16 -3.04 -1.75 -18.53
N LEU A 17 -3.57 -0.61 -18.97
CA LEU A 17 -4.95 -0.15 -18.87
C LEU A 17 -5.54 -0.09 -17.45
N VAL A 18 -5.50 1.10 -16.85
CA VAL A 18 -6.70 1.94 -16.66
C VAL A 18 -6.19 3.36 -16.51
N SER A 19 -6.40 4.20 -17.53
CA SER A 19 -6.47 5.63 -17.30
C SER A 19 -7.89 5.94 -16.89
N PRO A 20 -8.20 6.34 -15.65
CA PRO A 20 -9.38 7.13 -15.43
C PRO A 20 -9.03 8.49 -16.02
N ALA A 21 -9.51 8.75 -17.24
CA ALA A 21 -9.79 10.11 -17.65
C ALA A 21 -10.93 10.62 -16.75
N LEU A 22 -10.60 10.98 -15.50
CA LEU A 22 -11.55 11.61 -14.60
C LEU A 22 -11.74 13.05 -15.07
N ALA A 23 -12.65 13.19 -16.02
CA ALA A 23 -13.34 14.43 -16.30
C ALA A 23 -14.21 14.79 -15.08
N ALA A 24 -13.61 15.40 -14.07
CA ALA A 24 -14.36 16.09 -13.02
C ALA A 24 -14.76 17.47 -13.54
N ALA A 25 -15.91 17.52 -14.20
CA ALA A 25 -16.65 18.75 -14.40
C ALA A 25 -17.22 19.26 -13.07
N GLY A 26 -16.98 20.54 -12.77
CA GLY A 26 -17.91 21.43 -12.06
C GLY A 26 -18.12 21.23 -10.55
N GLY A 27 -17.60 22.16 -9.74
CA GLY A 27 -17.98 22.29 -8.33
C GLY A 27 -17.43 23.56 -7.67
N ASN A 28 -18.18 24.64 -7.80
CA ASN A 28 -17.92 25.99 -7.27
C ASN A 28 -17.96 26.04 -5.73
N GLY A 29 -16.88 26.48 -5.08
CA GLY A 29 -16.80 26.66 -3.63
C GLY A 29 -16.20 28.01 -3.25
N HIS A 30 -17.07 28.98 -2.99
CA HIS A 30 -16.71 30.28 -2.39
C HIS A 30 -16.28 30.08 -0.93
N GLY A 31 -15.10 30.59 -0.58
CA GLY A 31 -14.62 30.68 0.80
C GLY A 31 -13.96 32.03 1.06
N ASN A 32 -14.74 32.99 1.56
CA ASN A 32 -14.23 34.22 2.16
C ASN A 32 -13.53 33.89 3.49
N GLY A 33 -12.28 34.31 3.64
CA GLY A 33 -11.55 34.24 4.90
C GLY A 33 -10.53 35.37 4.99
N HIS A 34 -10.94 36.49 5.60
CA HIS A 34 -10.02 37.54 6.05
C HIS A 34 -9.24 37.04 7.27
N GLY A 35 -7.92 37.18 7.23
CA GLY A 35 -7.04 36.91 8.37
C GLY A 35 -5.77 37.73 8.27
N ASN A 36 -5.77 38.91 8.89
CA ASN A 36 -4.56 39.68 9.18
C ASN A 36 -3.73 38.94 10.24
N GLY A 37 -2.45 38.74 9.96
CA GLY A 37 -1.48 38.19 10.91
C GLY A 37 -0.09 38.73 10.62
N ASN A 38 0.25 39.83 11.27
CA ASN A 38 1.58 40.43 11.27
C ASN A 38 2.49 39.60 12.18
N GLY A 39 3.62 39.10 11.67
CA GLY A 39 4.54 38.26 12.44
C GLY A 39 5.96 38.32 11.88
N ASN A 40 6.64 39.45 12.12
CA ASN A 40 8.05 39.62 11.84
C ASN A 40 8.87 38.86 12.89
N GLY A 41 9.37 37.68 12.54
CA GLY A 41 10.17 36.81 13.40
C GLY A 41 11.52 36.48 12.78
N ASN A 42 12.53 37.27 13.14
CA ASN A 42 13.94 37.03 12.85
C ASN A 42 14.42 35.79 13.64
N GLY A 43 14.96 34.78 12.94
CA GLY A 43 15.34 33.49 13.54
C GLY A 43 16.53 32.83 12.84
N ASN A 44 17.70 33.40 13.12
CA ASN A 44 19.06 32.82 13.09
C ASN A 44 19.27 31.41 12.48
N SER A 45 20.04 31.36 11.40
CA SER A 45 20.82 30.20 10.95
C SER A 45 21.80 29.76 12.04
N GLY A 46 21.45 28.72 12.80
CA GLY A 46 22.28 28.13 13.84
C GLY A 46 22.35 26.62 13.66
N GLY A 47 23.57 26.12 13.47
CA GLY A 47 23.87 24.76 13.04
C GLY A 47 23.39 23.63 13.95
N ASN A 48 23.43 22.46 13.31
CA ASN A 48 23.32 21.10 13.80
C ASN A 48 23.87 20.91 15.24
N GLY A 49 23.01 21.10 16.24
CA GLY A 49 23.26 20.75 17.63
C GLY A 49 22.58 19.42 17.96
N ASN A 50 23.27 18.30 17.73
CA ASN A 50 22.86 17.00 18.27
C ASN A 50 23.09 17.02 19.80
N ALA A 51 22.09 17.52 20.54
CA ALA A 51 22.09 17.54 21.98
C ALA A 51 22.04 16.11 22.53
N GLY A 52 23.08 15.74 23.28
CA GLY A 52 23.09 14.56 24.12
C GLY A 52 22.02 14.65 25.20
N GLY A 53 21.04 13.74 25.15
CA GLY A 53 20.18 13.40 26.26
C GLY A 53 20.60 12.04 26.82
N ASN A 54 21.29 12.06 27.97
CA ASN A 54 21.56 10.88 28.78
C ASN A 54 20.40 10.71 29.77
N GLY A 55 19.63 9.63 29.60
CA GLY A 55 18.51 9.27 30.48
C GLY A 55 18.10 7.82 30.27
N GLY A 56 18.68 6.93 31.09
CA GLY A 56 18.26 5.56 31.39
C GLY A 56 17.50 4.77 30.31
N GLY A 57 18.22 4.01 29.49
CA GLY A 57 17.61 3.02 28.60
C GLY A 57 18.56 2.57 27.51
N SER A 58 19.51 1.69 27.83
CA SER A 58 20.39 1.02 26.87
C SER A 58 19.63 0.01 25.99
N LYS A 59 18.65 0.48 25.22
CA LYS A 59 18.11 -0.17 24.03
C LYS A 59 18.44 0.77 22.87
N SER A 60 19.64 0.57 22.33
CA SER A 60 20.33 1.40 21.33
C SER A 60 19.39 1.97 20.25
N LYS A 61 19.61 3.23 19.85
CA LYS A 61 18.98 3.91 18.67
C LYS A 61 18.92 3.03 17.41
N ASN A 62 19.87 2.11 17.33
CA ASN A 62 20.01 1.06 16.34
C ASN A 62 18.82 0.08 16.28
N PHE A 63 18.28 -0.34 17.42
CA PHE A 63 17.09 -1.22 17.47
C PHE A 63 15.84 -0.49 16.97
N ALA A 64 15.76 0.83 17.17
CA ALA A 64 14.66 1.63 16.68
C ALA A 64 14.61 1.67 15.14
N GLY A 65 15.76 1.73 14.46
CA GLY A 65 15.84 1.68 12.99
C GLY A 65 15.35 0.34 12.41
N VAL A 66 15.76 -0.78 13.01
CA VAL A 66 15.30 -2.12 12.59
C VAL A 66 13.83 -2.34 12.93
N GLN A 67 13.35 -1.85 14.08
CA GLN A 67 11.94 -1.91 14.42
C GLN A 67 11.08 -1.09 13.46
N ALA A 68 11.55 0.11 13.07
CA ALA A 68 10.89 0.93 12.06
C ALA A 68 10.85 0.22 10.71
N PHE A 69 11.97 -0.39 10.28
CA PHE A 69 12.01 -1.20 9.06
C PHE A 69 10.98 -2.33 9.07
N VAL A 70 10.94 -3.13 10.14
CA VAL A 70 10.01 -4.25 10.26
C VAL A 70 8.56 -3.76 10.22
N THR A 71 8.25 -2.68 10.92
CA THR A 71 6.88 -2.14 11.00
C THR A 71 6.43 -1.58 9.66
N GLN A 72 7.28 -0.76 9.01
CA GLN A 72 6.95 -0.17 7.72
C GLN A 72 6.88 -1.22 6.61
N SER A 73 7.77 -2.22 6.63
CA SER A 73 7.72 -3.35 5.69
C SER A 73 6.46 -4.18 5.87
N ALA A 74 6.00 -4.37 7.11
CA ALA A 74 4.74 -5.06 7.38
C ALA A 74 3.52 -4.27 6.85
N ILE A 75 3.53 -2.94 6.99
CA ILE A 75 2.50 -2.07 6.41
C ILE A 75 2.52 -2.15 4.88
N ALA A 76 3.71 -2.07 4.26
CA ALA A 76 3.86 -2.22 2.82
C ALA A 76 3.36 -3.57 2.32
N LYS A 77 3.64 -4.65 3.05
CA LYS A 77 3.15 -6.00 2.75
C LYS A 77 1.62 -6.08 2.83
N ASN A 78 1.01 -5.53 3.87
CA ASN A 78 -0.45 -5.50 4.00
C ASN A 78 -1.10 -4.65 2.89
N ALA A 79 -0.50 -3.51 2.54
CA ALA A 79 -0.97 -2.68 1.45
C ALA A 79 -0.87 -3.39 0.08
N GLN A 80 0.20 -4.17 -0.14
CA GLN A 80 0.31 -5.02 -1.33
C GLN A 80 -0.76 -6.12 -1.35
N SER A 81 -1.02 -6.78 -0.22
CA SER A 81 -2.09 -7.77 -0.12
C SER A 81 -3.48 -7.16 -0.39
N ALA A 82 -3.70 -5.92 0.03
CA ALA A 82 -4.94 -5.19 -0.24
C ALA A 82 -5.07 -4.84 -1.73
N LEU A 83 -3.97 -4.45 -2.38
CA LEU A 83 -3.93 -4.25 -3.83
C LEU A 83 -4.23 -5.54 -4.59
N ASP A 84 -3.65 -6.66 -4.19
CA ASP A 84 -3.91 -7.96 -4.82
C ASP A 84 -5.40 -8.36 -4.68
N ALA A 85 -5.99 -8.14 -3.49
CA ALA A 85 -7.41 -8.37 -3.27
C ALA A 85 -8.31 -7.44 -4.11
N ALA A 86 -7.96 -6.16 -4.25
CA ALA A 86 -8.71 -5.22 -5.07
C ALA A 86 -8.63 -5.57 -6.57
N ASN A 87 -7.45 -6.01 -7.05
CA ASN A 87 -7.31 -6.50 -8.43
C ASN A 87 -8.11 -7.77 -8.68
N GLN A 88 -8.20 -8.67 -7.69
CA GLN A 88 -9.09 -9.82 -7.78
C GLN A 88 -10.56 -9.39 -7.87
N ALA A 89 -10.98 -8.40 -7.07
CA ALA A 89 -12.34 -7.86 -7.13
C ALA A 89 -12.69 -7.28 -8.51
N VAL A 90 -11.75 -6.59 -9.17
CA VAL A 90 -11.93 -6.13 -10.57
C VAL A 90 -12.16 -7.30 -11.52
N THR A 91 -11.37 -8.37 -11.37
CA THR A 91 -11.49 -9.59 -12.19
C THR A 91 -12.86 -10.25 -11.99
N ASP A 92 -13.31 -10.36 -10.74
CA ASP A 92 -14.58 -10.98 -10.38
C ASP A 92 -15.77 -10.14 -10.86
N ALA A 93 -15.73 -8.81 -10.67
CA ALA A 93 -16.76 -7.89 -11.16
C ALA A 93 -16.86 -7.91 -12.68
N LYS A 94 -15.73 -7.96 -13.38
CA LYS A 94 -15.70 -8.10 -14.84
C LYS A 94 -16.34 -9.43 -15.27
N ALA A 95 -15.99 -10.54 -14.62
CA ALA A 95 -16.57 -11.84 -14.94
C ALA A 95 -18.09 -11.88 -14.70
N ALA A 96 -18.58 -11.21 -13.66
CA ALA A 96 -20.01 -11.09 -13.39
C ALA A 96 -20.74 -10.30 -14.50
N LEU A 97 -20.17 -9.18 -14.93
CA LEU A 97 -20.73 -8.39 -16.04
C LEU A 97 -20.73 -9.16 -17.36
N ASP A 98 -19.65 -9.86 -17.67
CA ASP A 98 -19.55 -10.70 -18.88
C ASP A 98 -20.59 -11.85 -18.83
N ALA A 99 -20.85 -12.44 -17.66
CA ALA A 99 -21.86 -13.48 -17.49
C ALA A 99 -23.30 -12.97 -17.67
N LEU A 100 -23.62 -11.77 -17.17
CA LEU A 100 -24.92 -11.14 -17.40
C LEU A 100 -25.10 -10.80 -18.89
N ASN A 101 -24.09 -10.23 -19.53
CA ASN A 101 -24.14 -9.95 -20.97
C ASN A 101 -24.33 -11.22 -21.80
N ALA A 102 -23.69 -12.33 -21.42
CA ALA A 102 -23.88 -13.62 -22.09
C ALA A 102 -25.32 -14.14 -21.94
N LYS A 103 -25.93 -14.03 -20.74
CA LYS A 103 -27.34 -14.40 -20.51
C LYS A 103 -28.31 -13.55 -21.31
N ALA A 104 -28.04 -12.24 -21.42
CA ALA A 104 -28.86 -11.32 -22.19
C ALA A 104 -28.79 -11.59 -23.71
N ALA A 105 -27.65 -12.11 -24.19
CA ALA A 105 -27.45 -12.44 -25.60
C ALA A 105 -27.87 -13.87 -26.00
N ASP A 106 -28.08 -14.77 -25.04
CA ASP A 106 -28.46 -16.15 -25.31
C ASP A 106 -29.96 -16.24 -25.69
N PRO A 107 -30.29 -16.66 -26.93
CA PRO A 107 -31.68 -16.78 -27.38
C PRO A 107 -32.48 -17.89 -26.67
N ASN A 108 -31.82 -18.78 -25.91
CA ASN A 108 -32.47 -19.83 -25.14
C ASN A 108 -32.73 -19.46 -23.68
N THR A 109 -32.27 -18.27 -23.22
CA THR A 109 -32.59 -17.78 -21.88
C THR A 109 -34.09 -17.56 -21.77
N LEU A 110 -34.70 -18.10 -20.70
CA LEU A 110 -36.11 -17.90 -20.43
C LEU A 110 -36.39 -16.40 -20.20
N PRO A 111 -37.53 -15.85 -20.64
CA PRO A 111 -37.82 -14.42 -20.51
C PRO A 111 -37.72 -13.88 -19.07
N GLU A 112 -38.04 -14.71 -18.08
CA GLU A 112 -37.90 -14.39 -16.65
C GLU A 112 -36.45 -14.37 -16.14
N ASP A 113 -35.53 -15.02 -16.86
CA ASP A 113 -34.11 -15.16 -16.52
C ASP A 113 -33.22 -14.19 -17.32
N VAL A 114 -33.79 -13.43 -18.26
CA VAL A 114 -33.08 -12.38 -19.00
C VAL A 114 -32.72 -11.28 -18.00
N PRO A 115 -31.42 -10.94 -17.84
CA PRO A 115 -31.00 -9.87 -16.96
C PRO A 115 -31.71 -8.57 -17.30
N THR A 116 -32.17 -7.86 -16.28
CA THR A 116 -32.78 -6.55 -16.48
C THR A 116 -31.69 -5.52 -16.76
N GLN A 117 -32.06 -4.38 -17.35
CA GLN A 117 -31.13 -3.26 -17.51
C GLN A 117 -30.56 -2.80 -16.15
N ALA A 118 -31.36 -2.86 -15.10
CA ALA A 118 -30.92 -2.53 -13.75
C ALA A 118 -29.83 -3.49 -13.23
N ASP A 119 -29.87 -4.77 -13.59
CA ASP A 119 -28.82 -5.73 -13.22
C ASP A 119 -27.50 -5.45 -13.93
N LEU A 120 -27.56 -5.06 -15.22
CA LEU A 120 -26.40 -4.67 -16.01
C LEU A 120 -25.79 -3.36 -15.48
N ASP A 121 -26.62 -2.37 -15.17
CA ASP A 121 -26.18 -1.09 -14.61
C ASP A 121 -25.53 -1.29 -13.22
N ALA A 122 -26.11 -2.16 -12.38
CA ALA A 122 -25.54 -2.51 -11.07
C ALA A 122 -24.20 -3.24 -11.19
N ALA A 123 -24.07 -4.18 -12.13
CA ALA A 123 -22.81 -4.89 -12.37
C ALA A 123 -21.73 -3.96 -12.95
N GLN A 124 -22.10 -3.01 -13.81
CA GLN A 124 -21.18 -1.99 -14.31
C GLN A 124 -20.72 -1.05 -13.19
N ALA A 125 -21.63 -0.60 -12.32
CA ALA A 125 -21.27 0.20 -11.15
C ALA A 125 -20.31 -0.55 -10.21
N ALA A 126 -20.53 -1.85 -9.99
CA ALA A 126 -19.62 -2.68 -9.19
C ALA A 126 -18.22 -2.82 -9.82
N LEU A 127 -18.13 -2.89 -11.16
CA LEU A 127 -16.86 -2.90 -11.88
C LEU A 127 -16.12 -1.55 -11.74
N ASP A 128 -16.85 -0.45 -11.82
CA ASP A 128 -16.30 0.90 -11.68
C ASP A 128 -15.78 1.13 -10.25
N ASP A 129 -16.55 0.73 -9.24
CA ASP A 129 -16.17 0.78 -7.82
C ASP A 129 -14.92 -0.08 -7.55
N ALA A 130 -14.90 -1.32 -8.02
CA ALA A 130 -13.74 -2.21 -7.86
C ALA A 130 -12.48 -1.64 -8.53
N THR A 131 -12.64 -0.98 -9.68
CA THR A 131 -11.55 -0.32 -10.40
C THR A 131 -11.02 0.88 -9.62
N GLN A 132 -11.91 1.67 -9.03
CA GLN A 132 -11.52 2.79 -8.16
C GLN A 132 -10.78 2.29 -6.91
N ASP A 133 -11.26 1.22 -6.29
CA ASP A 133 -10.63 0.60 -5.13
C ASP A 133 -9.23 0.05 -5.46
N ALA A 134 -9.06 -0.57 -6.62
CA ALA A 134 -7.75 -1.02 -7.09
C ALA A 134 -6.77 0.14 -7.28
N ALA A 135 -7.22 1.27 -7.84
CA ALA A 135 -6.40 2.47 -7.98
C ALA A 135 -6.02 3.10 -6.62
N ALA A 136 -6.96 3.13 -5.67
CA ALA A 136 -6.71 3.60 -4.32
C ALA A 136 -5.72 2.67 -3.58
N ALA A 137 -5.90 1.36 -3.68
CA ALA A 137 -5.01 0.35 -3.11
C ALA A 137 -3.60 0.42 -3.73
N GLN A 138 -3.48 0.68 -5.03
CA GLN A 138 -2.19 0.88 -5.70
C GLN A 138 -1.47 2.13 -5.17
N THR A 139 -2.21 3.22 -4.96
CA THR A 139 -1.67 4.44 -4.36
C THR A 139 -1.19 4.17 -2.93
N ALA A 140 -1.98 3.45 -2.13
CA ALA A 140 -1.62 3.07 -0.77
C ALA A 140 -0.40 2.14 -0.71
N ALA A 141 -0.32 1.14 -1.59
CA ALA A 141 0.83 0.23 -1.69
C ALA A 141 2.11 0.99 -2.08
N THR A 142 2.02 1.91 -3.03
CA THR A 142 3.15 2.75 -3.47
C THR A 142 3.63 3.66 -2.34
N ALA A 143 2.69 4.31 -1.64
CA ALA A 143 3.02 5.18 -0.50
C ALA A 143 3.63 4.37 0.66
N ALA A 144 3.10 3.18 0.95
CA ALA A 144 3.62 2.32 2.00
C ALA A 144 5.05 1.83 1.68
N ALA A 145 5.29 1.42 0.43
CA ALA A 145 6.62 1.01 -0.04
C ALA A 145 7.65 2.16 0.03
N ALA A 146 7.26 3.39 -0.35
CA ALA A 146 8.12 4.57 -0.27
C ALA A 146 8.51 4.93 1.18
N ASN A 147 7.71 4.52 2.16
CA ASN A 147 7.97 4.77 3.58
C ASN A 147 8.78 3.66 4.26
N VAL A 148 9.21 2.61 3.55
CA VAL A 148 10.07 1.58 4.10
C VAL A 148 11.51 2.11 4.15
N PRO A 149 12.11 2.26 5.36
CA PRO A 149 13.49 2.73 5.48
C PRO A 149 14.48 1.69 4.94
N SER A 150 15.63 2.12 4.45
CA SER A 150 16.69 1.18 4.03
C SER A 150 17.27 0.46 5.25
N ILE A 151 17.26 -0.87 5.22
CA ILE A 151 17.85 -1.69 6.26
C ILE A 151 19.38 -1.60 6.28
N ASP A 152 20.01 -1.35 5.12
CA ASP A 152 21.47 -1.24 4.99
C ASP A 152 22.00 -0.03 5.75
N ALA A 153 21.28 1.10 5.72
CA ALA A 153 21.62 2.26 6.53
C ALA A 153 21.51 1.97 8.04
N ALA A 154 20.53 1.16 8.45
CA ALA A 154 20.36 0.77 9.85
C ALA A 154 21.41 -0.26 10.30
N LEU A 155 21.78 -1.22 9.45
CA LEU A 155 22.82 -2.20 9.73
C LEU A 155 24.22 -1.57 9.70
N ALA A 156 24.51 -0.68 8.76
CA ALA A 156 25.78 0.02 8.67
C ALA A 156 26.07 0.92 9.89
N GLN A 157 25.02 1.44 10.54
CA GLN A 157 25.18 2.18 11.81
C GLN A 157 25.30 1.26 13.05
N MET A 158 24.96 -0.03 12.92
CA MET A 158 25.15 -1.03 13.97
C MET A 158 26.51 -1.70 13.92
N ALA A 159 27.04 -1.90 12.73
CA ALA A 159 28.21 -2.71 12.52
C ALA A 159 29.47 -1.85 12.72
N ASN A 160 30.17 -2.05 13.84
CA ASN A 160 31.50 -1.46 14.06
C ASN A 160 32.60 -2.13 13.20
N LYS A 161 32.20 -3.05 12.30
CA LYS A 161 32.97 -3.85 11.34
C LYS A 161 32.06 -4.10 10.10
N PRO A 162 32.59 -4.41 8.91
CA PRO A 162 31.75 -4.83 7.79
C PRO A 162 30.90 -6.05 8.19
N VAL A 163 29.60 -6.03 7.86
CA VAL A 163 28.70 -7.17 8.08
C VAL A 163 29.00 -8.21 7.00
N ASP A 164 29.32 -9.44 7.42
CA ASP A 164 29.52 -10.53 6.47
C ASP A 164 28.21 -10.81 5.69
N PRO A 165 28.29 -11.06 4.37
CA PRO A 165 27.11 -11.29 3.53
C PRO A 165 26.19 -12.40 4.07
N GLU A 166 26.76 -13.47 4.62
CA GLU A 166 25.99 -14.59 5.21
C GLU A 166 25.20 -14.17 6.45
N VAL A 167 25.73 -13.24 7.24
CA VAL A 167 25.05 -12.70 8.44
C VAL A 167 23.93 -11.74 8.03
N THR A 168 24.14 -10.97 6.97
CA THR A 168 23.11 -10.12 6.36
C THR A 168 21.95 -10.96 5.81
N ASP A 169 22.25 -12.06 5.10
CA ASP A 169 21.24 -12.97 4.55
C ASP A 169 20.44 -13.66 5.67
N TRP A 170 21.12 -14.13 6.72
CA TRP A 170 20.46 -14.70 7.89
C TRP A 170 19.57 -13.67 8.61
N ALA A 171 20.06 -12.44 8.80
CA ALA A 171 19.31 -11.36 9.43
C ALA A 171 18.07 -10.98 8.60
N ASN A 172 18.21 -10.88 7.28
CA ASN A 172 17.10 -10.63 6.36
C ASN A 172 16.06 -11.75 6.44
N GLY A 173 16.49 -13.02 6.55
CA GLY A 173 15.58 -14.15 6.74
C GLY A 173 14.79 -14.10 8.06
N VAL A 174 15.44 -13.77 9.18
CA VAL A 174 14.77 -13.61 10.48
C VAL A 174 13.83 -12.40 10.50
N LEU A 175 14.24 -11.30 9.87
CA LEU A 175 13.43 -10.10 9.79
C LEU A 175 12.22 -10.29 8.87
N ALA A 176 12.34 -11.08 7.81
CA ALA A 176 11.19 -11.46 6.97
C ALA A 176 10.11 -12.20 7.79
N ASP A 177 10.50 -13.20 8.59
CA ASP A 177 9.55 -13.89 9.48
C ASP A 177 8.92 -12.92 10.51
N LYS A 178 9.71 -11.96 11.01
CA LYS A 178 9.20 -10.94 11.92
C LYS A 178 8.22 -9.97 11.25
N ILE A 179 8.50 -9.56 10.02
CA ILE A 179 7.62 -8.72 9.20
C ILE A 179 6.29 -9.45 9.00
N ASP A 180 6.31 -10.75 8.73
CA ASP A 180 5.10 -11.55 8.54
C ASP A 180 4.26 -11.61 9.82
N GLN A 181 4.89 -11.84 10.98
CA GLN A 181 4.20 -11.82 12.26
C GLN A 181 3.60 -10.44 12.60
N VAL A 182 4.29 -9.36 12.25
CA VAL A 182 3.81 -7.99 12.48
C VAL A 182 2.70 -7.64 11.48
N ALA A 183 2.83 -8.02 10.22
CA ALA A 183 1.82 -7.85 9.19
C ALA A 183 0.51 -8.53 9.60
N ALA A 184 0.58 -9.77 10.08
CA ALA A 184 -0.58 -10.51 10.60
C ALA A 184 -1.26 -9.82 11.79
N LYS A 185 -0.50 -9.11 12.65
CA LYS A 185 -1.06 -8.34 13.78
C LYS A 185 -1.65 -6.99 13.36
N LEU A 186 -1.12 -6.41 12.30
CA LEU A 186 -1.57 -5.13 11.76
C LEU A 186 -2.70 -5.29 10.73
N ALA A 187 -2.92 -6.51 10.23
CA ALA A 187 -4.03 -6.80 9.35
C ALA A 187 -5.34 -6.44 10.08
N PRO A 188 -6.30 -5.77 9.41
CA PRO A 188 -7.58 -5.47 10.02
C PRO A 188 -8.22 -6.78 10.48
N ALA A 189 -8.72 -6.80 11.72
CA ALA A 189 -9.46 -7.95 12.23
C ALA A 189 -10.64 -8.19 11.27
N THR A 190 -10.60 -9.32 10.56
CA THR A 190 -11.72 -9.76 9.74
C THR A 190 -12.86 -10.07 10.71
N PRO A 191 -14.01 -9.37 10.64
CA PRO A 191 -15.18 -9.73 11.46
C PRO A 191 -15.73 -11.11 11.08
#